data_AF-C5RB31-F1
#
_entry.id   AF-C5RB31-F1
#
_cell.length_a   1.000
_cell.length_b   1.000
_cell.length_c   1.000
_cell.angle_alpha   90.00
_cell.angle_beta   90.00
_cell.angle_gamma   90.00
#
_symmetry.space_group_name_H-M   'P 1'
#
loop_
_entity.id
_entity.type
_entity.pdbx_description
1 polymer ?
#
loop_
_entity_poly.entity_id
_entity_poly.type
_entity_poly.pdbx_seq_one_letter_code
_entity_poly.pdbx_strand_id
1 'polypeptide(L)' 'MQITVFGASSKTGSQVIQQALNRGYQVVAYVREAAKLTLTD' A
#
# COMPACT_ATOMS: atom_id res chain seq x y z
N MET A 1 -9.18 8.17 8.16
CA MET A 1 -9.69 8.04 6.77
C MET A 1 -9.24 6.69 6.21
N GLN A 2 -10.03 6.06 5.32
CA GLN A 2 -9.69 4.79 4.66
C GLN A 2 -9.41 5.03 3.17
N ILE A 3 -8.31 4.45 2.66
CA ILE A 3 -7.85 4.63 1.29
C ILE A 3 -7.57 3.27 0.66
N THR A 4 -8.10 3.03 -0.54
CA THR A 4 -7.79 1.84 -1.33
C THR A 4 -6.73 2.16 -2.37
N VAL A 5 -5.66 1.37 -2.43
CA VAL A 5 -4.56 1.54 -3.39
C VAL A 5 -4.55 0.38 -4.39
N PHE A 6 -4.83 0.69 -5.65
CA PHE A 6 -4.67 -0.24 -6.77
C PHE A 6 -3.23 -0.22 -7.28
N GLY A 7 -2.70 -1.39 -7.68
CA GLY A 7 -1.28 -1.49 -8.05
C GLY A 7 -0.34 -1.37 -6.85
N ALA A 8 -0.84 -1.75 -5.66
CA ALA A 8 -0.16 -1.66 -4.38
C ALA A 8 1.21 -2.36 -4.35
N SER A 9 1.39 -3.45 -5.11
CA SER A 9 2.66 -4.20 -5.18
C SER A 9 3.69 -3.60 -6.16
N SER A 10 3.42 -2.46 -6.77
CA SER A 10 4.38 -1.76 -7.64
C SER A 10 5.37 -0.94 -6.82
N LYS A 11 6.51 -0.54 -7.43
CA LYS A 11 7.50 0.34 -6.79
C LYS A 11 6.88 1.65 -6.29
N THR A 12 5.97 2.24 -7.07
CA THR A 12 5.29 3.48 -6.68
C THR A 12 4.17 3.20 -5.67
N GLY A 13 3.40 2.13 -5.89
CA GLY A 13 2.30 1.75 -5.00
C GLY A 13 2.75 1.51 -3.56
N SER A 14 3.89 0.84 -3.36
CA SER A 14 4.44 0.62 -2.02
C SER A 14 4.82 1.92 -1.32
N GLN A 15 5.40 2.89 -2.03
CA GLN A 15 5.72 4.21 -1.49
C GLN A 15 4.47 5.00 -1.09
N VAL A 16 3.40 4.93 -1.90
CA VAL A 16 2.12 5.57 -1.58
C VAL A 16 1.50 4.98 -0.32
N ILE A 17 1.54 3.65 -0.18
CA ILE A 17 1.06 2.95 1.02
C ILE A 17 1.85 3.40 2.25
N GLN A 18 3.19 3.39 2.17
CA GLN A 18 4.04 3.80 3.28
C GLN A 18 3.73 5.22 3.74
N GLN A 19 3.62 6.17 2.80
CA GLN A 19 3.27 7.55 3.12
C GLN A 19 1.86 7.69 3.70
N ALA A 20 0.89 6.90 3.23
CA ALA A 20 -0.46 6.92 3.75
C ALA A 20 -0.53 6.37 5.18
N LEU A 21 0.17 5.27 5.46
CA LEU A 21 0.31 4.70 6.79
C LEU A 21 1.00 5.67 7.75
N ASN A 22 2.09 6.32 7.33
CA ASN A 22 2.81 7.32 8.12
C ASN A 22 1.94 8.55 8.47
N ARG A 23 0.91 8.83 7.68
CA ARG A 23 -0.07 9.90 7.95
C ARG A 23 -1.24 9.44 8.85
N GLY A 24 -1.23 8.18 9.30
CA GLY A 24 -2.28 7.60 10.13
C GLY A 24 -3.54 7.20 9.36
N TYR A 25 -3.44 6.99 8.04
CA TYR A 25 -4.57 6.49 7.26
C TYR A 25 -4.67 4.97 7.32
N GLN A 26 -5.89 4.45 7.28
CA GLN A 26 -6.14 3.03 7.10
C GLN A 26 -6.05 2.71 5.60
N VAL A 27 -5.28 1.71 5.23
CA VAL A 27 -5.02 1.37 3.82
C VAL A 27 -5.57 -0.01 3.47
N VAL A 28 -6.28 -0.10 2.35
CA VAL A 28 -6.65 -1.37 1.70
C VAL A 28 -5.81 -1.52 0.43
N ALA A 29 -4.85 -2.45 0.43
CA ALA A 29 -4.00 -2.72 -0.71
C ALA A 29 -4.66 -3.73 -1.65
N TYR A 30 -5.05 -3.30 -2.86
CA TYR A 30 -5.57 -4.21 -3.88
C TYR A 30 -4.42 -4.74 -4.74
N VAL A 31 -4.18 -6.04 -4.64
CA VAL A 31 -3.10 -6.77 -5.30
C VAL A 31 -3.62 -8.02 -5.99
N ARG A 32 -2.91 -8.47 -7.02
CA ARG A 32 -3.21 -9.75 -7.70
C ARG A 32 -2.79 -10.96 -6.86
N GLU A 33 -1.62 -10.85 -6.23
CA GLU A 33 -1.03 -11.88 -5.37
C GLU A 33 -0.52 -11.20 -4.09
N ALA A 34 -1.03 -11.62 -2.93
CA ALA A 34 -0.65 -11.02 -1.65
C ALA A 34 0.84 -11.17 -1.34
N ALA A 35 1.44 -12.30 -1.72
CA ALA A 35 2.86 -12.59 -1.51
C ALA A 35 3.82 -11.62 -2.24
N LYS A 36 3.34 -10.88 -3.26
CA LYS A 36 4.14 -9.89 -3.99
C LYS A 36 4.17 -8.52 -3.33
N LEU A 37 3.37 -8.30 -2.28
CA LEU A 37 3.39 -7.05 -1.53
C LEU A 37 4.51 -7.12 -0.50
N THR A 38 5.57 -6.33 -0.72
CA THR A 38 6.65 -6.15 0.26
C THR A 38 6.59 -4.72 0.76
N LEU A 39 6.30 -4.56 2.06
CA LEU A 39 6.38 -3.30 2.77
C LEU A 39 7.61 -3.40 3.68
N THR A 40 8.49 -2.42 3.58
CA THR A 40 9.64 -2.25 4.48
C THR A 40 9.34 -1.06 5.39
N ASP A 41 9.69 -1.18 6.67
CA ASP A 41 9.49 -0.12 7.68
C ASP A 41 10.20 1.20 7.32
#